data_AF-N1PAZ9-F1
#
_entry.id   AF-N1PAZ9-F1
#
_cell.length_a   1.000
_cell.length_b   1.000
_cell.length_c   1.000
_cell.angle_alpha   90.00
_cell.angle_beta   90.00
_cell.angle_gamma   90.00
#
_symmetry.space_group_name_H-M   'P 1'
#
loop_
_entity.id
_entity.type
_entity.pdbx_description
1 polymer ?
#
loop_
_entity_poly.entity_id
_entity_poly.type
_entity_poly.pdbx_seq_one_letter_code
_entity_poly.pdbx_strand_id
1 'polypeptide(L)'
;MTTDEYVYITISLLPVENMATRWKRGDGSDEEARRAFRSLLQMSLAYDTNAAEEFLAEIPEKMAQPPWNYRGTLEKNLKGSPFALFLYDALYFYAVLMDRMLNSSINPRNGTAMFEMARDSETRFDGKSGRVHMDTNNDRIGDYVIFSLQTDKPEYTPMLHIRMTAEGTDRMKPVADWGILGVKTPVDTPPCGFYNEFCPGDNTKRDVIIGCVATIGMLMAAIGACVFYFYKRRKFEEDLERMLWKLKYDDIEFLTNKKSGSQSQSAISQSSLVSDFSISHIDHGPQLRIGYHKGALVAVRVLSKTGILLTRMDHVELKT
;
A
#
# COMPACT_ATOMS: atom_id res chain seq x y z
N MET A 1 3.41 21.16 13.93
CA MET A 1 2.60 20.68 15.09
C MET A 1 1.25 21.39 15.17
N THR A 2 0.63 21.75 14.04
CA THR A 2 -0.65 22.48 14.00
C THR A 2 -1.68 21.77 13.11
N THR A 3 -1.29 20.65 12.50
CA THR A 3 -2.18 19.83 11.69
C THR A 3 -3.01 18.93 12.60
N ASP A 4 -4.19 18.59 12.12
CA ASP A 4 -5.18 17.70 12.73
C ASP A 4 -4.83 16.21 12.59
N GLU A 5 -3.63 15.89 12.09
CA GLU A 5 -3.15 14.52 11.87
C GLU A 5 -2.38 13.95 13.06
N TYR A 6 -1.96 14.80 14.01
CA TYR A 6 -1.09 14.38 15.13
C TYR A 6 -1.67 14.81 16.47
N VAL A 7 -1.53 13.92 17.46
CA VAL A 7 -1.68 14.24 18.88
C VAL A 7 -0.33 14.13 19.56
N TYR A 8 0.02 15.13 20.34
CA TYR A 8 1.19 15.10 21.22
C TYR A 8 0.70 14.93 22.66
N ILE A 9 1.38 14.09 23.44
CA ILE A 9 1.07 13.89 24.85
C ILE A 9 2.31 14.25 25.65
N THR A 10 2.19 15.21 26.56
CA THR A 10 3.23 15.50 27.56
C THR A 10 2.76 15.03 28.93
N ILE A 11 3.69 14.42 29.66
CA ILE A 11 3.44 13.89 30.99
C ILE A 11 4.15 14.80 31.99
N SER A 12 3.39 15.38 32.90
CA SER A 12 3.91 16.19 33.99
C SER A 12 3.17 15.83 35.27
N LEU A 13 3.76 14.88 36.01
CA LEU A 13 3.14 14.30 37.20
C LEU A 13 3.15 15.25 38.40
N LEU A 14 4.05 16.23 38.40
CA LEU A 14 4.11 17.23 39.46
C LEU A 14 3.20 18.41 39.14
N PRO A 15 2.67 19.10 40.16
CA PRO A 15 2.06 20.41 40.02
C PRO A 15 2.98 21.33 39.21
N VAL A 16 2.62 21.61 37.97
CA VAL A 16 3.39 22.51 37.10
C VAL A 16 2.83 23.90 37.28
N GLU A 17 3.69 24.85 37.65
CA GLU A 17 3.33 26.26 37.56
C GLU A 17 2.84 26.58 36.15
N ASN A 18 1.73 27.34 36.05
CA ASN A 18 1.17 27.81 34.79
C ASN A 18 0.71 26.71 33.82
N MET A 19 0.25 25.55 34.33
CA MET A 19 -0.34 24.50 33.50
C MET A 19 -1.47 25.02 32.59
N ALA A 20 -2.28 25.94 33.10
CA ALA A 20 -3.37 26.60 32.38
C ALA A 20 -2.90 27.35 31.11
N THR A 21 -1.72 27.98 31.15
CA THR A 21 -1.22 28.91 30.13
C THR A 21 0.16 28.55 29.60
N ARG A 22 0.52 27.25 29.59
CA ARG A 22 1.86 26.76 29.23
C ARG A 22 2.38 27.20 27.86
N TRP A 23 1.48 27.57 26.95
CA TRP A 23 1.80 28.08 25.61
C TRP A 23 2.28 29.54 25.60
N LYS A 24 2.05 30.29 26.69
CA LYS A 24 2.30 31.73 26.77
C LYS A 24 3.67 32.02 27.36
N ARG A 25 4.52 32.77 26.64
CA ARG A 25 5.83 33.24 27.10
C ARG A 25 6.04 34.75 26.95
N GLY A 26 5.19 35.44 26.21
CA GLY A 26 5.32 36.88 25.99
C GLY A 26 6.46 37.25 25.03
N ASP A 27 6.85 36.33 24.15
CA ASP A 27 7.96 36.46 23.20
C ASP A 27 7.52 36.81 21.77
N GLY A 28 6.24 37.16 21.60
CA GLY A 28 5.63 37.48 20.29
C GLY A 28 5.17 36.26 19.48
N SER A 29 5.47 35.04 19.92
CA SER A 29 5.03 33.79 19.26
C SER A 29 3.83 33.13 19.95
N ASP A 30 3.30 33.76 20.99
CA ASP A 30 2.23 33.24 21.86
C ASP A 30 1.01 32.71 21.07
N GLU A 31 0.57 33.42 20.03
CA GLU A 31 -0.63 33.00 19.26
C GLU A 31 -0.34 31.81 18.33
N GLU A 32 0.89 31.69 17.83
CA GLU A 32 1.34 30.52 17.08
C GLU A 32 1.50 29.31 18.01
N ALA A 33 2.13 29.52 19.17
CA ALA A 33 2.25 28.50 20.20
C ALA A 33 0.87 28.04 20.68
N ARG A 34 -0.07 28.96 20.91
CA ARG A 34 -1.45 28.62 21.28
C ARG A 34 -2.12 27.72 20.24
N ARG A 35 -1.95 28.01 18.94
CA ARG A 35 -2.46 27.15 17.86
C ARG A 35 -1.81 25.76 17.87
N ALA A 36 -0.49 25.68 18.06
CA ALA A 36 0.21 24.40 18.13
C ALA A 36 -0.21 23.55 19.34
N PHE A 37 -0.37 24.19 20.51
CA PHE A 37 -0.72 23.53 21.77
C PHE A 37 -2.14 22.95 21.79
N ARG A 38 -3.01 23.31 20.85
CA ARG A 38 -4.30 22.61 20.66
C ARG A 38 -4.13 21.13 20.33
N SER A 39 -3.04 20.76 19.67
CA SER A 39 -2.69 19.36 19.38
C SER A 39 -1.99 18.64 20.54
N LEU A 40 -1.65 19.38 21.62
CA LEU A 40 -0.93 18.87 22.77
C LEU A 40 -1.87 18.59 23.94
N LEU A 41 -1.97 17.32 24.32
CA LEU A 41 -2.55 16.88 25.58
C LEU A 41 -1.53 16.94 26.71
N GLN A 42 -1.98 17.36 27.88
CA GLN A 42 -1.15 17.36 29.09
C GLN A 42 -1.74 16.42 30.13
N MET A 43 -0.97 15.43 30.56
CA MET A 43 -1.36 14.52 31.63
C MET A 43 -0.67 14.90 32.94
N SER A 44 -1.45 14.99 34.02
CA SER A 44 -0.96 15.18 35.38
C SER A 44 -1.64 14.23 36.37
N LEU A 45 -1.14 14.17 37.61
CA LEU A 45 -1.87 13.54 38.70
C LEU A 45 -3.18 14.30 38.98
N ALA A 46 -4.21 13.56 39.40
CA ALA A 46 -5.49 14.09 39.83
C ALA A 46 -5.45 14.42 41.33
N TYR A 47 -5.53 15.70 41.66
CA TYR A 47 -5.65 16.19 43.02
C TYR A 47 -6.46 17.49 43.02
N ASP A 48 -6.90 17.92 44.20
CA ASP A 48 -7.56 19.21 44.37
C ASP A 48 -6.52 20.33 44.33
N THR A 49 -6.48 21.06 43.21
CA THR A 49 -5.52 22.14 43.00
C THR A 49 -5.64 23.25 44.03
N ASN A 50 -6.86 23.61 44.44
CA ASN A 50 -7.07 24.69 45.40
C ASN A 50 -6.55 24.27 46.78
N ALA A 51 -6.93 23.08 47.24
CA ALA A 51 -6.47 22.56 48.53
C ALA A 51 -4.95 22.34 48.57
N ALA A 52 -4.34 21.94 47.44
CA ALA A 52 -2.90 21.81 47.31
C ALA A 52 -2.21 23.18 47.36
N GLU A 53 -2.72 24.18 46.63
CA GLU A 53 -2.15 25.53 46.64
C GLU A 53 -2.24 26.21 48.01
N GLU A 54 -3.38 26.04 48.71
CA GLU A 54 -3.55 26.50 50.09
C GLU A 54 -2.51 25.86 51.02
N PHE A 55 -2.35 24.54 50.97
CA PHE A 55 -1.36 23.84 51.77
C PHE A 55 0.08 24.30 51.47
N LEU A 56 0.43 24.48 50.19
CA LEU A 56 1.76 24.96 49.81
C LEU A 56 2.01 26.41 50.26
N ALA A 57 0.96 27.24 50.36
CA ALA A 57 1.06 28.60 50.89
C ALA A 57 1.23 28.63 52.42
N GLU A 58 0.69 27.64 53.15
CA GLU A 58 0.86 27.54 54.61
C GLU A 58 2.28 27.16 55.05
N ILE A 59 3.04 26.43 54.21
CA ILE A 59 4.38 25.92 54.57
C ILE A 59 5.34 27.06 55.00
N PRO A 60 5.53 28.13 54.21
CA PRO A 60 6.32 29.29 54.62
C PRO A 60 5.87 29.91 55.96
N GLU A 61 4.56 29.98 56.21
CA GLU A 61 4.00 30.51 57.46
C GLU A 61 4.38 29.66 58.67
N LYS A 62 4.33 28.32 58.51
CA LYS A 62 4.75 27.37 59.55
C LYS A 62 6.27 27.37 59.75
N MET A 63 7.06 27.51 58.69
CA MET A 63 8.53 27.62 58.80
C MET A 63 8.96 28.87 59.56
N ALA A 64 8.19 29.96 59.48
CA ALA A 64 8.47 31.20 60.21
C ALA A 64 8.18 31.11 61.71
N GLN A 65 7.50 30.06 62.16
CA GLN A 65 7.19 29.79 63.56
C GLN A 65 8.23 28.85 64.20
N PRO A 66 8.28 28.75 65.55
CA PRO A 66 9.10 27.75 66.21
C PRO A 66 8.74 26.32 65.76
N PRO A 67 9.70 25.37 65.72
CA PRO A 67 11.10 25.51 66.11
C PRO A 67 12.03 26.14 65.05
N TRP A 68 11.57 26.30 63.80
CA TRP A 68 12.45 26.69 62.69
C TRP A 68 12.78 28.18 62.66
N ASN A 69 11.82 29.06 62.99
CA ASN A 69 11.98 30.52 63.00
C ASN A 69 12.61 31.08 61.69
N TYR A 70 12.31 30.46 60.54
CA TYR A 70 12.87 30.83 59.23
C TYR A 70 11.86 31.64 58.41
N ARG A 71 12.09 32.96 58.31
CA ARG A 71 11.21 33.89 57.58
C ARG A 71 11.58 34.14 56.13
N GLY A 72 12.75 33.69 55.68
CA GLY A 72 13.26 34.00 54.34
C GLY A 72 12.37 33.53 53.19
N THR A 73 11.60 32.45 53.38
CA THR A 73 10.62 31.97 52.37
C THR A 73 9.46 32.94 52.20
N LEU A 74 8.89 33.45 53.31
CA LEU A 74 7.79 34.42 53.30
C LEU A 74 8.23 35.76 52.70
N GLU A 75 9.39 36.26 53.11
CA GLU A 75 9.92 37.55 52.63
C GLU A 75 10.15 37.56 51.12
N LYS A 76 10.46 36.39 50.54
CA LYS A 76 10.63 36.19 49.10
C LYS A 76 9.33 35.80 48.38
N ASN A 77 8.20 35.74 49.10
CA ASN A 77 6.90 35.30 48.59
C ASN A 77 6.97 33.92 47.87
N LEU A 78 7.77 33.01 48.42
CA LEU A 78 7.92 31.66 47.89
C LEU A 78 6.86 30.75 48.50
N LYS A 79 6.37 29.78 47.73
CA LYS A 79 5.50 28.71 48.22
C LYS A 79 6.31 27.46 48.56
N GLY A 80 5.70 26.53 49.30
CA GLY A 80 6.25 25.21 49.52
C GLY A 80 6.48 24.45 48.20
N SER A 81 7.45 23.54 48.22
CA SER A 81 7.70 22.68 47.06
C SER A 81 6.50 21.76 46.80
N PRO A 82 6.12 21.51 45.53
CA PRO A 82 5.11 20.52 45.19
C PRO A 82 5.35 19.12 45.79
N PHE A 83 6.62 18.76 46.05
CA PHE A 83 6.97 17.49 46.70
C PHE A 83 6.46 17.38 48.16
N ALA A 84 6.18 18.51 48.81
CA ALA A 84 5.65 18.53 50.17
C ALA A 84 4.26 17.89 50.27
N LEU A 85 3.47 17.90 49.19
CA LEU A 85 2.17 17.22 49.13
C LEU A 85 2.33 15.71 49.36
N PHE A 86 3.32 15.10 48.69
CA PHE A 86 3.59 13.67 48.80
C PHE A 86 4.22 13.31 50.15
N LEU A 87 5.09 14.17 50.68
CA LEU A 87 5.70 13.95 52.00
C LEU A 87 4.65 14.00 53.12
N TYR A 88 3.70 14.93 53.04
CA TYR A 88 2.56 15.00 53.95
C TYR A 88 1.76 13.69 53.90
N ASP A 89 1.40 13.23 52.70
CA ASP A 89 0.60 12.02 52.52
C ASP A 89 1.34 10.77 53.02
N ALA A 90 2.65 10.67 52.79
CA ALA A 90 3.46 9.55 53.29
C ALA A 90 3.49 9.50 54.82
N LEU A 91 3.67 10.65 55.48
CA LEU A 91 3.68 10.73 56.94
C LEU A 91 2.30 10.43 57.53
N TYR A 92 1.25 10.97 56.92
CA TYR A 92 -0.12 10.72 57.35
C TYR A 92 -0.49 9.24 57.18
N PHE A 93 -0.13 8.63 56.05
CA PHE A 93 -0.33 7.19 55.82
C PHE A 93 0.38 6.34 56.87
N TYR A 94 1.64 6.67 57.21
CA TYR A 94 2.37 6.02 58.28
C TYR A 94 1.66 6.15 59.64
N ALA A 95 1.15 7.33 59.97
CA ALA A 95 0.40 7.56 61.21
C ALA A 95 -0.90 6.73 61.26
N VAL A 96 -1.64 6.64 60.15
CA VAL A 96 -2.83 5.80 60.03
C VAL A 96 -2.49 4.32 60.24
N LEU A 97 -1.42 3.82 59.61
CA LEU A 97 -0.98 2.45 59.81
C LEU A 97 -0.56 2.18 61.26
N MET A 98 0.17 3.11 61.87
CA MET A 98 0.58 2.98 63.27
C MET A 98 -0.63 2.92 64.21
N ASP A 99 -1.63 3.78 64.01
CA ASP A 99 -2.86 3.78 64.80
C ASP A 99 -3.59 2.43 64.66
N ARG A 100 -3.75 1.91 63.45
CA ARG A 100 -4.35 0.59 63.20
C ARG A 100 -3.58 -0.54 63.88
N MET A 101 -2.25 -0.50 63.85
CA MET A 101 -1.41 -1.50 64.53
C MET A 101 -1.60 -1.45 66.05
N LEU A 102 -1.59 -0.26 66.64
CA LEU A 102 -1.81 -0.08 68.07
C LEU A 102 -3.20 -0.57 68.50
N ASN A 103 -4.24 -0.23 67.73
CA ASN A 103 -5.61 -0.69 67.97
C ASN A 103 -5.76 -2.21 67.82
N SER A 104 -4.90 -2.85 67.02
CA SER A 104 -4.85 -4.30 66.84
C SER A 104 -3.89 -5.00 67.82
N SER A 105 -3.33 -4.27 68.80
CA SER A 105 -2.31 -4.78 69.73
C SER A 105 -1.04 -5.34 69.05
N ILE A 106 -0.74 -4.87 67.83
CA ILE A 106 0.46 -5.21 67.09
C ILE A 106 1.54 -4.18 67.40
N ASN A 107 2.77 -4.64 67.64
CA ASN A 107 3.91 -3.74 67.89
C ASN A 107 4.19 -2.88 66.64
N PRO A 108 4.11 -1.52 66.72
CA PRO A 108 4.34 -0.64 65.58
C PRO A 108 5.78 -0.64 65.06
N ARG A 109 6.73 -1.24 65.81
CA ARG A 109 8.10 -1.47 65.36
C ARG A 109 8.25 -2.71 64.47
N ASN A 110 7.20 -3.52 64.33
CA ASN A 110 7.19 -4.64 63.39
C ASN A 110 6.91 -4.13 61.97
N GLY A 111 7.98 -3.79 61.25
CA GLY A 111 7.90 -3.27 59.88
C GLY A 111 7.23 -4.24 58.92
N THR A 112 7.44 -5.55 59.07
CA THR A 112 6.79 -6.57 58.23
C THR A 112 5.27 -6.53 58.38
N ALA A 113 4.78 -6.51 59.62
CA ALA A 113 3.35 -6.40 59.88
C ALA A 113 2.75 -5.08 59.38
N MET A 114 3.51 -3.98 59.47
CA MET A 114 3.09 -2.69 58.90
C MET A 114 2.96 -2.76 57.38
N PHE A 115 3.95 -3.34 56.68
CA PHE A 115 3.92 -3.52 55.23
C PHE A 115 2.81 -4.46 54.78
N GLU A 116 2.49 -5.50 55.55
CA GLU A 116 1.35 -6.38 55.29
C GLU A 116 0.03 -5.64 55.46
N MET A 117 -0.10 -4.82 56.49
CA MET A 117 -1.28 -3.97 56.73
C MET A 117 -1.43 -2.85 55.68
N ALA A 118 -0.32 -2.35 55.12
CA ALA A 118 -0.35 -1.35 54.06
C ALA A 118 -0.97 -1.88 52.75
N ARG A 119 -0.87 -3.19 52.49
CA ARG A 119 -1.48 -3.85 51.31
C ARG A 119 -2.99 -3.94 51.41
N ASP A 120 -3.52 -3.71 52.61
CA ASP A 120 -4.93 -3.77 52.87
C ASP A 120 -5.68 -2.70 52.07
N SER A 121 -6.62 -3.16 51.25
CA SER A 121 -7.46 -2.32 50.41
C SER A 121 -8.27 -1.28 51.18
N GLU A 122 -8.43 -1.44 52.50
CA GLU A 122 -9.16 -0.53 53.36
C GLU A 122 -8.41 0.77 53.67
N THR A 123 -7.07 0.82 53.57
CA THR A 123 -6.33 2.05 53.88
C THR A 123 -6.40 3.02 52.70
N ARG A 124 -7.48 3.81 52.67
CA ARG A 124 -7.78 4.81 51.65
C ARG A 124 -8.08 6.15 52.32
N PHE A 125 -7.47 7.21 51.85
CA PHE A 125 -7.79 8.57 52.31
C PHE A 125 -7.53 9.59 51.20
N ASP A 126 -8.18 10.75 51.30
CA ASP A 126 -7.93 11.86 50.39
C ASP A 126 -6.81 12.73 51.00
N GLY A 127 -5.62 12.62 50.40
CA GLY A 127 -4.42 13.34 50.80
C GLY A 127 -4.26 14.69 50.09
N LYS A 128 -3.17 15.39 50.39
CA LYS A 128 -2.82 16.67 49.75
C LYS A 128 -2.36 16.49 48.30
N SER A 129 -1.85 15.32 47.92
CA SER A 129 -1.54 14.98 46.53
C SER A 129 -2.64 14.13 45.87
N GLY A 130 -3.89 14.24 46.35
CA GLY A 130 -5.04 13.50 45.83
C GLY A 130 -5.30 12.20 46.60
N ARG A 131 -6.15 11.34 46.04
CA ARG A 131 -6.50 10.07 46.68
C ARG A 131 -5.27 9.19 46.87
N VAL A 132 -5.11 8.66 48.07
CA VAL A 132 -4.05 7.71 48.43
C VAL A 132 -4.69 6.35 48.62
N HIS A 133 -4.28 5.41 47.79
CA HIS A 133 -4.68 4.01 47.86
C HIS A 133 -3.50 3.17 47.34
N MET A 134 -3.11 2.14 48.09
CA MET A 134 -2.04 1.24 47.69
C MET A 134 -2.61 0.03 46.96
N ASP A 135 -1.84 -0.50 46.01
CA ASP A 135 -2.11 -1.79 45.40
C ASP A 135 -1.59 -2.95 46.26
N THR A 136 -1.72 -4.17 45.75
CA THR A 136 -1.27 -5.40 46.43
C THR A 136 0.24 -5.47 46.66
N ASN A 137 1.03 -4.66 45.96
CA ASN A 137 2.49 -4.57 46.11
C ASN A 137 2.93 -3.41 47.00
N ASN A 138 1.98 -2.65 47.58
CA ASN A 138 2.21 -1.39 48.29
C ASN A 138 2.63 -0.21 47.40
N ASP A 139 2.35 -0.27 46.11
CA ASP A 139 2.55 0.85 45.20
C ASP A 139 1.30 1.72 45.18
N ARG A 140 1.48 3.05 45.24
CA ARG A 140 0.34 3.95 45.21
C ARG A 140 -0.33 3.95 43.84
N ILE A 141 -1.62 3.68 43.84
CA ILE A 141 -2.50 3.82 42.69
C ILE A 141 -2.79 5.32 42.50
N GLY A 142 -2.27 5.88 41.41
CA GLY A 142 -2.49 7.28 41.04
C GLY A 142 -3.72 7.45 40.15
N ASP A 143 -4.57 8.42 40.49
CA ASP A 143 -5.55 8.96 39.57
C ASP A 143 -4.90 10.07 38.73
N TYR A 144 -5.31 10.22 37.48
CA TYR A 144 -4.74 11.17 36.53
C TYR A 144 -5.83 12.02 35.87
N VAL A 145 -5.43 13.19 35.38
CA VAL A 145 -6.27 14.04 34.54
C VAL A 145 -5.50 14.40 33.28
N ILE A 146 -6.18 14.27 32.14
CA ILE A 146 -5.70 14.77 30.86
C ILE A 146 -6.40 16.09 30.58
N PHE A 147 -5.61 17.10 30.22
CA PHE A 147 -6.07 18.42 29.87
C PHE A 147 -5.86 18.67 28.38
N SER A 148 -6.79 19.40 27.78
CA SER A 148 -6.70 19.88 26.41
C SER A 148 -6.97 21.38 26.34
N LEU A 149 -6.35 22.05 25.37
CA LEU A 149 -6.62 23.45 25.07
C LEU A 149 -7.73 23.52 24.03
N GLN A 150 -8.93 23.94 24.46
CA GLN A 150 -10.09 24.08 23.59
C GLN A 150 -9.94 25.31 22.70
N THR A 151 -10.55 25.28 21.51
CA THR A 151 -10.42 26.35 20.50
C THR A 151 -10.95 27.70 20.99
N ASP A 152 -12.04 27.65 21.76
CA ASP A 152 -12.78 28.77 22.35
C ASP A 152 -12.27 29.20 23.73
N LYS A 153 -11.38 28.41 24.35
CA LYS A 153 -10.87 28.71 25.69
C LYS A 153 -9.45 29.29 25.65
N PRO A 154 -9.14 30.24 26.55
CA PRO A 154 -7.79 30.78 26.66
C PRO A 154 -6.83 29.80 27.37
N GLU A 155 -7.36 28.86 28.13
CA GLU A 155 -6.59 28.01 29.04
C GLU A 155 -6.89 26.53 28.85
N TYR A 156 -5.93 25.70 29.25
CA TYR A 156 -6.11 24.26 29.33
C TYR A 156 -7.23 23.90 30.31
N THR A 157 -8.13 23.01 29.89
CA THR A 157 -9.20 22.50 30.74
C THR A 157 -9.19 20.98 30.80
N PRO A 158 -9.68 20.38 31.91
CA PRO A 158 -9.82 18.93 32.02
C PRO A 158 -10.65 18.36 30.86
N MET A 159 -10.13 17.33 30.21
CA MET A 159 -10.75 16.60 29.11
C MET A 159 -11.13 15.18 29.51
N LEU A 160 -10.28 14.50 30.28
CA LEU A 160 -10.50 13.13 30.73
C LEU A 160 -9.96 12.94 32.14
N HIS A 161 -10.80 12.43 33.05
CA HIS A 161 -10.33 11.89 34.32
C HIS A 161 -10.08 10.40 34.20
N ILE A 162 -8.90 9.96 34.60
CA ILE A 162 -8.50 8.55 34.69
C ILE A 162 -8.46 8.19 36.17
N ARG A 163 -9.48 7.49 36.65
CA ARG A 163 -9.61 7.07 38.06
C ARG A 163 -9.18 5.63 38.20
N MET A 164 -7.89 5.41 38.45
CA MET A 164 -7.36 4.07 38.69
C MET A 164 -7.79 3.51 40.05
N THR A 165 -8.14 4.37 40.99
CA THR A 165 -8.71 3.99 42.28
C THR A 165 -10.19 3.60 42.21
N ALA A 166 -10.88 3.83 41.08
CA ALA A 166 -12.28 3.48 40.89
C ALA A 166 -12.44 2.06 40.30
N GLU A 167 -13.54 1.40 40.65
CA GLU A 167 -13.90 0.08 40.14
C GLU A 167 -14.86 0.17 38.94
N GLY A 168 -14.80 -0.84 38.06
CA GLY A 168 -15.71 -0.97 36.92
C GLY A 168 -15.49 0.06 35.81
N THR A 169 -16.58 0.56 35.25
CA THR A 169 -16.58 1.44 34.05
C THR A 169 -16.24 2.90 34.35
N ASP A 170 -16.16 3.32 35.62
CA ASP A 170 -15.87 4.72 36.01
C ASP A 170 -14.37 5.07 35.95
N ARG A 171 -13.51 4.14 35.47
CA ARG A 171 -12.06 4.34 35.34
C ARG A 171 -11.68 5.44 34.36
N MET A 172 -12.51 5.68 33.34
CA MET A 172 -12.29 6.73 32.35
C MET A 172 -13.56 7.56 32.23
N LYS A 173 -13.50 8.81 32.71
CA LYS A 173 -14.61 9.76 32.65
C LYS A 173 -14.27 10.92 31.73
N PRO A 174 -14.68 10.89 30.45
CA PRO A 174 -14.52 12.02 29.56
C PRO A 174 -15.40 13.18 30.03
N VAL A 175 -14.88 14.39 29.93
CA VAL A 175 -15.53 15.63 30.40
C VAL A 175 -15.65 16.66 29.28
N ALA A 176 -14.81 16.56 28.26
CA ALA A 176 -14.86 17.39 27.07
C ALA A 176 -14.38 16.59 25.85
N ASP A 177 -14.82 17.02 24.67
CA ASP A 177 -14.31 16.51 23.40
C ASP A 177 -12.89 17.03 23.13
N TRP A 178 -12.29 16.49 22.07
CA TRP A 178 -10.98 16.90 21.60
C TRP A 178 -10.89 18.43 21.37
N GLY A 179 -9.77 19.04 21.75
CA GLY A 179 -9.57 20.50 21.83
C GLY A 179 -9.75 21.30 20.53
N ILE A 180 -9.87 20.61 19.39
CA ILE A 180 -10.03 21.24 18.08
C ILE A 180 -11.48 21.08 17.62
N LEU A 181 -12.18 22.21 17.53
CA LEU A 181 -13.60 22.24 17.17
C LEU A 181 -13.81 21.69 15.75
N GLY A 182 -14.69 20.69 15.61
CA GLY A 182 -15.04 20.09 14.32
C GLY A 182 -14.03 19.07 13.77
N VAL A 183 -12.95 18.80 14.48
CA VAL A 183 -11.93 17.81 14.09
C VAL A 183 -12.12 16.54 14.90
N LYS A 184 -12.24 15.40 14.20
CA LYS A 184 -12.23 14.08 14.82
C LYS A 184 -10.83 13.74 15.33
N THR A 185 -10.75 12.94 16.39
CA THR A 185 -9.48 12.41 16.90
C THR A 185 -8.66 11.82 15.75
N PRO A 186 -7.35 12.13 15.66
CA PRO A 186 -6.52 11.62 14.58
C PRO A 186 -6.47 10.09 14.62
N VAL A 187 -6.37 9.49 13.43
CA VAL A 187 -6.11 8.05 13.32
C VAL A 187 -4.69 7.74 13.77
N ASP A 188 -4.48 6.57 14.38
CA ASP A 188 -3.17 6.14 14.87
C ASP A 188 -2.18 5.85 13.73
N THR A 189 -2.71 5.48 12.56
CA THR A 189 -1.94 5.13 11.37
C THR A 189 -2.40 5.98 10.17
N PRO A 190 -1.49 6.65 9.45
CA PRO A 190 -1.85 7.38 8.24
C PRO A 190 -2.50 6.47 7.18
N PRO A 191 -3.38 6.98 6.31
CA PRO A 191 -4.07 6.16 5.30
C PRO A 191 -3.14 5.38 4.36
N CYS A 192 -1.96 5.91 4.05
CA CYS A 192 -0.96 5.23 3.23
C CYS A 192 0.12 4.49 4.03
N GLY A 193 -0.05 4.37 5.35
CA GLY A 193 0.96 3.82 6.25
C GLY A 193 2.10 4.80 6.51
N PHE A 194 2.97 4.47 7.48
CA PHE A 194 4.04 5.37 7.91
C PHE A 194 5.16 5.49 6.87
N TYR A 195 5.33 4.46 6.03
CA TYR A 195 6.36 4.35 5.00
C TYR A 195 5.77 4.29 3.59
N ASN A 196 4.53 4.77 3.43
CA ASN A 196 3.80 4.75 2.16
C ASN A 196 3.52 3.34 1.62
N GLU A 197 3.48 2.33 2.50
CA GLU A 197 3.35 0.90 2.16
C GLU A 197 1.97 0.51 1.60
N PHE A 198 0.91 1.25 1.94
CA PHE A 198 -0.45 0.98 1.48
C PHE A 198 -0.87 1.86 0.30
N CYS A 199 -0.04 2.85 -0.04
CA CYS A 199 -0.29 3.69 -1.19
C CYS A 199 -0.06 2.87 -2.48
N PRO A 200 -0.90 3.03 -3.50
CA PRO A 200 -0.67 2.38 -4.78
C PRO A 200 0.73 2.74 -5.29
N GLY A 201 1.56 1.73 -5.55
CA GLY A 201 2.92 1.93 -6.03
C GLY A 201 2.93 2.75 -7.31
N ASP A 202 3.93 3.61 -7.46
CA ASP A 202 4.15 4.41 -8.67
C ASP A 202 4.54 3.48 -9.84
N ASN A 203 3.52 2.88 -10.45
CA ASN A 203 3.65 1.96 -11.57
C ASN A 203 3.91 2.69 -12.90
N THR A 204 3.99 4.03 -12.90
CA THR A 204 4.20 4.82 -14.13
C THR A 204 5.44 4.35 -14.90
N LYS A 205 6.55 4.05 -14.20
CA LYS A 205 7.76 3.54 -14.84
C LYS A 205 7.54 2.16 -15.47
N ARG A 206 6.81 1.28 -14.80
CA ARG A 206 6.50 -0.08 -15.28
C ARG A 206 5.57 -0.03 -16.49
N ASP A 207 4.54 0.82 -16.44
CA ASP A 207 3.54 0.96 -17.50
C ASP A 207 4.12 1.62 -18.75
N VAL A 208 5.01 2.60 -18.59
CA VAL A 208 5.77 3.20 -19.70
C VAL A 208 6.68 2.15 -20.37
N ILE A 209 7.38 1.32 -19.59
CA ILE A 209 8.23 0.25 -20.14
C ILE A 209 7.39 -0.76 -20.94
N ILE A 210 6.25 -1.20 -20.38
CA ILE A 210 5.34 -2.13 -21.08
C ILE A 210 4.81 -1.51 -22.38
N GLY A 211 4.43 -0.22 -22.35
CA GLY A 211 4.00 0.51 -23.55
C GLY A 211 5.06 0.58 -24.63
N CYS A 212 6.31 0.90 -24.29
CA CYS A 212 7.44 0.91 -25.22
C CYS A 212 7.72 -0.47 -25.83
N VAL A 213 7.71 -1.54 -25.02
CA VAL A 213 7.93 -2.90 -25.52
C VAL A 213 6.80 -3.35 -26.46
N ALA A 214 5.55 -3.07 -26.11
CA ALA A 214 4.38 -3.43 -26.92
C ALA A 214 4.40 -2.69 -28.28
N THR A 215 4.73 -1.40 -28.29
CA THR A 215 4.82 -0.59 -29.52
C THR A 215 5.95 -1.05 -30.44
N ILE A 216 7.13 -1.33 -29.88
CA ILE A 216 8.26 -1.88 -30.66
C ILE A 216 7.90 -3.27 -31.21
N GLY A 217 7.27 -4.12 -30.41
CA GLY A 217 6.82 -5.44 -30.85
C GLY A 217 5.82 -5.38 -32.01
N MET A 218 4.85 -4.46 -31.95
CA MET A 218 3.89 -4.23 -33.04
C MET A 218 4.57 -3.74 -34.32
N LEU A 219 5.52 -2.81 -34.21
CA LEU A 219 6.29 -2.31 -35.35
C LEU A 219 7.11 -3.43 -36.00
N MET A 220 7.79 -4.25 -35.22
CA MET A 220 8.55 -5.40 -35.72
C MET A 220 7.65 -6.43 -36.41
N ALA A 221 6.48 -6.72 -35.84
CA ALA A 221 5.51 -7.62 -36.46
C ALA A 221 4.97 -7.06 -37.79
N ALA A 222 4.67 -5.76 -37.85
CA ALA A 222 4.21 -5.10 -39.07
C ALA A 222 5.30 -5.11 -40.16
N ILE A 223 6.55 -4.81 -39.81
CA ILE A 223 7.68 -4.90 -40.74
C ILE A 223 7.87 -6.35 -41.22
N GLY A 224 7.81 -7.33 -40.31
CA GLY A 224 7.90 -8.74 -40.65
C GLY A 224 6.80 -9.19 -41.61
N ALA A 225 5.56 -8.77 -41.37
CA ALA A 225 4.43 -9.04 -42.25
C ALA A 225 4.61 -8.39 -43.65
N CYS A 226 5.08 -7.14 -43.70
CA CYS A 226 5.41 -6.47 -44.95
C CYS A 226 6.49 -7.22 -45.73
N VAL A 227 7.61 -7.58 -45.08
CA VAL A 227 8.70 -8.33 -45.69
C VAL A 227 8.20 -9.68 -46.20
N PHE A 228 7.41 -10.40 -45.41
CA PHE A 228 6.82 -11.67 -45.82
C PHE A 228 5.90 -11.54 -47.04
N TYR A 229 5.05 -10.50 -47.05
CA TYR A 229 4.18 -10.20 -48.18
C TYR A 229 4.97 -9.90 -49.45
N PHE A 230 6.01 -9.05 -49.36
CA PHE A 230 6.89 -8.76 -50.50
C PHE A 230 7.65 -10.00 -50.96
N TYR A 231 8.13 -10.85 -50.05
CA TYR A 231 8.77 -12.11 -50.39
C TYR A 231 7.82 -13.05 -51.14
N LYS A 232 6.61 -13.26 -50.63
CA LYS A 232 5.55 -14.06 -51.29
C LYS A 232 5.24 -13.52 -52.67
N ARG A 233 5.09 -12.20 -52.80
CA ARG A 233 4.81 -11.54 -54.08
C ARG A 233 5.95 -11.72 -55.07
N ARG A 234 7.21 -11.49 -54.65
CA ARG A 234 8.39 -11.71 -55.51
C ARG A 234 8.50 -13.16 -55.96
N LYS A 235 8.35 -14.13 -55.05
CA LYS A 235 8.37 -15.55 -55.39
C LYS A 235 7.26 -15.93 -56.37
N PHE A 236 6.07 -15.36 -56.21
CA PHE A 236 4.96 -15.59 -57.13
C PHE A 236 5.24 -15.04 -58.53
N GLU A 237 5.81 -13.84 -58.64
CA GLU A 237 6.21 -13.23 -59.92
C GLU A 237 7.39 -14.02 -60.57
N GLU A 238 8.39 -14.44 -59.79
CA GLU A 238 9.49 -15.31 -60.27
C GLU A 238 8.96 -16.64 -60.83
N ASP A 239 8.02 -17.27 -60.14
CA ASP A 239 7.39 -18.51 -60.63
C ASP A 239 6.52 -18.28 -61.87
N LEU A 240 5.97 -17.07 -62.07
CA LEU A 240 5.19 -16.69 -63.25
C LEU A 240 6.09 -16.56 -64.49
N GLU A 241 7.27 -15.98 -64.30
CA GLU A 241 8.27 -15.78 -65.36
C GLU A 241 8.97 -17.07 -65.80
N ARG A 242 8.92 -18.15 -64.99
CA ARG A 242 9.58 -19.42 -65.31
C ARG A 242 9.05 -20.12 -66.57
N MET A 243 7.98 -19.62 -67.20
CA MET A 243 7.42 -20.10 -68.49
C MET A 243 7.41 -21.63 -68.64
N LEU A 244 7.18 -22.38 -67.55
CA LEU A 244 7.28 -23.84 -67.52
C LEU A 244 6.22 -24.53 -68.41
N TRP A 245 5.14 -23.80 -68.72
CA TRP A 245 4.09 -24.21 -69.65
C TRP A 245 4.53 -24.12 -71.13
N LYS A 246 5.62 -23.42 -71.44
CA LYS A 246 6.11 -23.27 -72.82
C LYS A 246 6.89 -24.51 -73.22
N LEU A 247 6.19 -25.43 -73.88
CA LEU A 247 6.78 -26.60 -74.49
C LEU A 247 7.51 -26.21 -75.79
N LYS A 248 8.72 -26.72 -75.99
CA LYS A 248 9.37 -26.62 -77.30
C LYS A 248 8.70 -27.63 -78.24
N TYR A 249 8.44 -27.21 -79.47
CA TYR A 249 7.79 -28.07 -80.46
C TYR A 249 8.61 -29.34 -80.75
N ASP A 250 9.94 -29.23 -80.70
CA ASP A 250 10.88 -30.32 -80.96
C ASP A 250 10.84 -31.43 -79.88
N ASP A 251 10.30 -31.14 -78.70
CA ASP A 251 10.17 -32.12 -77.60
C ASP A 251 8.92 -33.03 -77.76
N ILE A 252 8.13 -32.83 -78.82
CA ILE A 252 6.91 -33.60 -79.09
C ILE A 252 7.19 -34.71 -80.11
N GLU A 253 7.07 -35.95 -79.67
CA GLU A 253 7.21 -37.12 -80.54
C GLU A 253 5.87 -37.41 -81.23
N PHE A 254 5.82 -37.22 -82.55
CA PHE A 254 4.63 -37.51 -83.35
C PHE A 254 4.66 -38.97 -83.87
N LEU A 255 3.55 -39.68 -83.70
CA LEU A 255 3.37 -41.02 -84.25
C LEU A 255 3.36 -40.94 -85.79
N THR A 256 4.46 -41.30 -86.44
CA THR A 256 4.50 -41.43 -87.90
C THR A 256 4.13 -42.86 -88.30
N ASN A 257 2.96 -43.03 -88.92
CA ASN A 257 2.53 -44.30 -89.50
C ASN A 257 3.39 -44.60 -90.75
N LYS A 258 4.50 -45.32 -90.59
CA LYS A 258 5.22 -45.93 -91.71
C LYS A 258 4.56 -47.26 -92.08
N LYS A 259 4.01 -47.35 -93.30
CA LYS A 259 3.66 -48.63 -93.95
C LYS A 259 4.95 -49.33 -94.39
N SER A 260 5.22 -50.56 -93.91
CA SER A 260 5.70 -51.72 -94.69
C SER A 260 6.12 -52.90 -93.79
N GLY A 261 5.61 -54.11 -94.11
CA GLY A 261 6.40 -55.34 -94.24
C GLY A 261 6.99 -56.08 -93.03
N SER A 262 6.32 -57.19 -92.65
CA SER A 262 6.82 -58.54 -92.28
C SER A 262 7.97 -58.79 -91.26
N GLN A 263 7.72 -59.83 -90.44
CA GLN A 263 8.60 -60.70 -89.62
C GLN A 263 8.92 -60.36 -88.15
N SER A 264 8.25 -61.14 -87.26
CA SER A 264 8.82 -62.07 -86.26
C SER A 264 9.90 -61.62 -85.26
N GLN A 265 9.56 -61.52 -83.96
CA GLN A 265 9.89 -62.48 -82.85
C GLN A 265 9.95 -61.82 -81.45
N SER A 266 9.11 -62.35 -80.54
CA SER A 266 9.25 -62.61 -79.09
C SER A 266 9.74 -61.56 -78.06
N ALA A 267 8.81 -61.31 -77.11
CA ALA A 267 8.93 -61.45 -75.64
C ALA A 267 9.59 -60.35 -74.79
N ILE A 268 8.78 -59.60 -74.02
CA ILE A 268 8.53 -59.79 -72.56
C ILE A 268 7.68 -58.61 -72.03
N SER A 269 6.70 -58.97 -71.22
CA SER A 269 5.62 -58.18 -70.63
C SER A 269 6.02 -57.43 -69.36
N GLN A 270 5.42 -56.26 -69.10
CA GLN A 270 4.82 -55.82 -67.82
C GLN A 270 3.91 -54.59 -68.09
N SER A 271 2.59 -54.81 -68.20
CA SER A 271 1.56 -54.41 -67.20
C SER A 271 1.42 -52.89 -67.02
N SER A 272 0.49 -52.22 -67.71
CA SER A 272 -0.96 -52.15 -67.45
C SER A 272 -1.35 -50.85 -66.73
N LEU A 273 -2.19 -50.07 -67.40
CA LEU A 273 -3.28 -49.20 -66.94
C LEU A 273 -3.22 -47.86 -67.69
N VAL A 274 -3.98 -47.74 -68.78
CA VAL A 274 -4.97 -46.69 -69.02
C VAL A 274 -5.67 -47.03 -70.34
N SER A 275 -6.91 -47.49 -70.14
CA SER A 275 -8.13 -47.46 -70.95
C SER A 275 -8.08 -46.97 -72.39
N ASP A 276 -8.70 -47.77 -73.26
CA ASP A 276 -9.16 -47.48 -74.62
C ASP A 276 -9.73 -46.07 -74.79
N PHE A 277 -9.17 -45.32 -75.75
CA PHE A 277 -9.89 -44.24 -76.42
C PHE A 277 -9.86 -44.46 -77.93
N SER A 278 -10.84 -45.20 -78.41
CA SER A 278 -11.11 -45.42 -79.82
C SER A 278 -11.71 -44.15 -80.43
N ILE A 279 -10.93 -43.35 -81.16
CA ILE A 279 -11.47 -42.27 -82.00
C ILE A 279 -11.59 -42.78 -83.43
N SER A 280 -12.78 -43.31 -83.75
CA SER A 280 -13.25 -43.44 -85.11
C SER A 280 -13.79 -42.10 -85.61
N HIS A 281 -13.37 -41.70 -86.82
CA HIS A 281 -13.97 -40.67 -87.68
C HIS A 281 -13.99 -39.21 -87.16
N ILE A 282 -13.15 -38.35 -87.75
CA ILE A 282 -13.55 -36.96 -88.08
C ILE A 282 -12.99 -36.58 -89.46
N ASP A 283 -13.93 -36.24 -90.35
CA ASP A 283 -13.75 -35.68 -91.69
C ASP A 283 -13.46 -34.17 -91.60
N HIS A 284 -12.60 -33.68 -92.50
CA HIS A 284 -12.31 -32.28 -92.88
C HIS A 284 -12.54 -31.13 -91.88
N GLY A 285 -11.48 -30.82 -91.10
CA GLY A 285 -11.24 -29.60 -90.30
C GLY A 285 -9.76 -29.55 -89.87
N PRO A 286 -9.20 -28.42 -89.39
CA PRO A 286 -7.74 -28.22 -89.28
C PRO A 286 -7.07 -29.35 -88.48
N GLN A 287 -6.09 -30.03 -89.09
CA GLN A 287 -5.42 -31.23 -88.59
C GLN A 287 -5.01 -31.09 -87.11
N LEU A 288 -5.76 -31.74 -86.22
CA LEU A 288 -5.34 -31.94 -84.83
C LEU A 288 -4.30 -33.07 -84.84
N ARG A 289 -3.03 -32.75 -84.55
CA ARG A 289 -1.95 -33.74 -84.51
C ARG A 289 -1.81 -34.25 -83.09
N ILE A 290 -1.78 -35.56 -82.91
CA ILE A 290 -1.59 -36.19 -81.61
C ILE A 290 -0.13 -36.63 -81.49
N GLY A 291 0.49 -36.36 -80.35
CA GLY A 291 1.87 -36.76 -80.05
C GLY A 291 2.04 -37.10 -78.58
N TYR A 292 3.26 -37.52 -78.22
CA TYR A 292 3.66 -37.73 -76.84
C TYR A 292 4.69 -36.69 -76.44
N HIS A 293 4.52 -36.10 -75.25
CA HIS A 293 5.53 -35.27 -74.62
C HIS A 293 5.81 -35.84 -73.23
N LYS A 294 7.04 -36.34 -72.99
CA LYS A 294 7.46 -36.99 -71.75
C LYS A 294 6.49 -38.09 -71.25
N GLY A 295 5.94 -38.89 -72.17
CA GLY A 295 5.03 -39.99 -71.87
C GLY A 295 3.55 -39.61 -71.70
N ALA A 296 3.20 -38.32 -71.69
CA ALA A 296 1.80 -37.85 -71.69
C ALA A 296 1.29 -37.63 -73.11
N LEU A 297 0.06 -38.06 -73.40
CA LEU A 297 -0.62 -37.83 -74.67
C LEU A 297 -1.00 -36.35 -74.80
N VAL A 298 -0.57 -35.69 -75.86
CA VAL A 298 -0.85 -34.27 -76.12
C VAL A 298 -1.50 -34.07 -77.50
N ALA A 299 -2.44 -33.12 -77.57
CA ALA A 299 -3.08 -32.71 -78.82
C ALA A 299 -2.52 -31.36 -79.27
N VAL A 300 -2.00 -31.31 -80.49
CA VAL A 300 -1.36 -30.14 -81.08
C VAL A 300 -2.28 -29.54 -82.13
N ARG A 301 -2.66 -28.29 -81.91
CA ARG A 301 -3.45 -27.48 -82.86
C ARG A 301 -2.60 -26.31 -83.35
N VAL A 302 -2.40 -26.23 -84.66
CA VAL A 302 -1.69 -25.10 -85.27
C VAL A 302 -2.65 -23.92 -85.39
N LEU A 303 -2.22 -22.74 -84.93
CA LEU A 303 -2.96 -21.49 -85.06
C LEU A 303 -2.31 -20.63 -86.15
N SER A 304 -3.10 -20.05 -87.05
CA SER A 304 -2.62 -19.17 -88.13
C SER A 304 -2.38 -17.73 -87.61
N LYS A 305 -1.51 -17.57 -86.61
CA LYS A 305 -1.13 -16.26 -86.07
C LYS A 305 0.38 -16.06 -86.22
N THR A 306 0.79 -14.86 -86.65
CA THR A 306 2.20 -14.49 -86.87
C THR A 306 2.95 -14.16 -85.57
N GLY A 307 2.24 -13.93 -84.47
CA GLY A 307 2.79 -13.72 -83.14
C GLY A 307 1.70 -13.76 -82.07
N ILE A 308 2.09 -14.09 -80.84
CA ILE A 308 1.21 -14.07 -79.66
C ILE A 308 1.86 -13.15 -78.63
N LEU A 309 1.16 -12.07 -78.27
CA LEU A 309 1.52 -11.22 -77.15
C LEU A 309 0.74 -11.70 -75.93
N LEU A 310 1.44 -12.23 -74.92
CA LEU A 310 0.80 -12.65 -73.67
C LEU A 310 0.88 -11.51 -72.66
N THR A 311 -0.26 -11.22 -72.04
CA THR A 311 -0.38 -10.27 -70.94
C THR A 311 -0.24 -10.98 -69.60
N ARG A 312 -0.01 -10.22 -68.52
CA ARG A 312 0.12 -10.78 -67.16
C ARG A 312 -1.08 -11.64 -66.74
N MET A 313 -2.29 -11.30 -67.19
CA MET A 313 -3.48 -12.10 -66.89
C MET A 313 -3.40 -13.48 -67.55
N ASP A 314 -2.95 -13.54 -68.80
CA ASP A 314 -2.78 -14.79 -69.53
C ASP A 314 -1.73 -15.70 -68.86
N HIS A 315 -0.64 -15.12 -68.34
CA HIS A 315 0.38 -15.85 -67.59
C HIS A 315 -0.13 -16.42 -66.25
N VAL A 316 -1.07 -15.74 -65.60
CA VAL A 316 -1.70 -16.22 -64.36
C VAL A 316 -2.64 -17.38 -64.65
N GLU A 317 -3.48 -17.25 -65.69
CA GLU A 317 -4.40 -18.32 -66.10
C GLU A 317 -3.64 -19.60 -66.52
N LEU A 318 -2.56 -19.46 -67.29
CA LEU A 318 -1.75 -20.59 -67.77
C LEU A 318 -0.95 -21.33 -66.67
N LYS A 319 -0.86 -20.76 -65.46
CA LYS A 319 -0.23 -21.42 -64.30
C LYS A 319 -1.21 -22.29 -63.50
N THR A 320 -2.52 -22.10 -63.70
CA THR A 320 -3.60 -22.86 -63.03
C THR A 320 -3.73 -24.25 -63.62
#